data_AF-A0A354IVI5-F1
#
_entry.id   AF-A0A354IVI5-F1
#
_cell.length_a   1.000
_cell.length_b   1.000
_cell.length_c   1.000
_cell.angle_alpha   90.00
_cell.angle_beta   90.00
_cell.angle_gamma   90.00
#
_symmetry.space_group_name_H-M   'P 1'
#
loop_
_entity.id
_entity.type
_entity.pdbx_description
1 polymer ?
#
loop_
_entity_poly.entity_id
_entity_poly.type
_entity_poly.pdbx_seq_one_letter_code
_entity_poly.pdbx_strand_id
1 'polypeptide(L)' 'PTLVIHGACDPLVPLACGEDVAAQVPGARLEVIEGMGHDLPAQLNERMLALIDAHARGKMAFDSTPRLFVKQ' A
#
# COMPACT_ATOMS: atom_id res chain seq x y z
N PRO A 1 -1.32 13.75 5.72
CA PRO A 1 -1.77 12.35 5.67
C PRO A 1 -0.62 11.49 5.15
N THR A 2 -0.54 10.22 5.55
CA THR A 2 0.54 9.30 5.12
C THR A 2 -0.05 8.01 4.58
N LEU A 3 0.52 7.50 3.49
CA LEU A 3 0.23 6.17 2.95
C LEU A 3 1.52 5.35 2.98
N VAL A 4 1.47 4.21 3.63
CA VAL A 4 2.52 3.18 3.64
C VAL A 4 2.07 2.09 2.68
N ILE A 5 2.83 1.80 1.63
CA ILE A 5 2.56 0.67 0.74
C ILE A 5 3.68 -0.35 0.99
N HIS A 6 3.33 -1.58 1.34
CA HIS A 6 4.30 -2.61 1.73
C HIS A 6 4.02 -3.94 1.05
N GLY A 7 5.07 -4.68 0.69
CA GLY A 7 4.94 -6.01 0.10
C GLY A 7 4.81 -7.10 1.16
N ALA A 8 3.76 -7.93 1.09
CA ALA A 8 3.53 -8.99 2.08
C ALA A 8 4.67 -10.03 2.13
N CYS A 9 5.42 -10.16 1.04
CA CYS A 9 6.49 -11.14 0.86
C CYS A 9 7.87 -10.48 0.72
N ASP A 10 8.06 -9.25 1.19
CA ASP A 10 9.36 -8.56 1.16
C ASP A 10 10.38 -9.29 2.06
N PRO A 11 11.44 -9.90 1.50
CA PRO A 11 12.44 -10.63 2.28
C PRO A 11 13.53 -9.71 2.87
N LEU A 12 13.62 -8.45 2.41
CA LEU A 12 14.62 -7.48 2.85
C LEU A 12 14.09 -6.57 3.96
N VAL A 13 12.83 -6.13 3.82
CA VAL A 13 12.13 -5.32 4.83
C VAL A 13 10.84 -6.04 5.20
N PRO A 14 10.79 -6.79 6.31
CA PRO A 14 9.61 -7.54 6.70
C PRO A 14 8.36 -6.66 6.83
N LEU A 15 7.18 -7.25 6.60
CA LEU A 15 5.89 -6.55 6.71
C LEU A 15 5.71 -5.80 8.05
N ALA A 16 6.20 -6.38 9.15
CA ALA A 16 6.18 -5.76 10.47
C ALA A 16 6.76 -4.34 10.50
N CYS A 17 7.76 -4.03 9.66
CA CYS A 17 8.31 -2.67 9.57
C CYS A 17 7.29 -1.68 8.98
N GLY A 18 6.50 -2.10 7.99
CA GLY A 18 5.42 -1.27 7.43
C GLY A 18 4.27 -1.07 8.41
N GLU A 19 3.92 -2.11 9.17
CA GLU A 19 2.95 -2.06 10.27
C GLU A 19 3.40 -1.09 11.37
N ASP A 20 4.68 -1.17 11.77
CA ASP A 20 5.26 -0.28 12.77
C ASP A 20 5.19 1.19 12.33
N VAL A 21 5.52 1.50 11.07
CA VAL A 21 5.41 2.87 10.52
C VAL A 21 3.96 3.36 10.56
N ALA A 22 3.01 2.51 10.14
CA ALA A 22 1.60 2.89 10.14
C ALA A 22 1.04 3.10 11.55
N ALA A 23 1.50 2.35 12.54
CA ALA A 23 1.11 2.50 13.93
C ALA A 23 1.69 3.77 14.58
N GLN A 24 2.91 4.16 14.22
CA GLN A 24 3.62 5.28 14.86
C GLN A 24 3.32 6.64 14.23
N VAL A 25 2.91 6.70 12.96
CA VAL A 25 2.64 7.95 12.26
C VAL A 25 1.14 8.31 12.38
N PRO A 26 0.76 9.42 13.06
CA PRO A 26 -0.63 9.79 13.21
C PRO A 26 -1.34 10.01 11.87
N GLY A 27 -2.47 9.32 11.67
CA GLY A 27 -3.24 9.39 10.43
C GLY A 27 -2.57 8.71 9.23
N ALA A 28 -1.56 7.87 9.46
CA ALA A 28 -1.05 6.96 8.44
C ALA A 28 -2.03 5.83 8.17
N ARG A 29 -1.87 5.23 6.99
CA ARG A 29 -2.55 4.00 6.59
C ARG A 29 -1.60 3.09 5.90
N LEU A 30 -1.78 1.80 6.16
CA LEU A 30 -1.03 0.73 5.54
C LEU A 30 -1.85 0.12 4.42
N GLU A 31 -1.23 -0.03 3.25
CA GLU A 31 -1.71 -0.91 2.20
C GLU A 31 -0.71 -2.01 1.92
N VAL A 32 -1.15 -3.24 2.17
CA VAL A 32 -0.35 -4.45 1.96
C VAL A 32 -0.67 -5.03 0.59
N ILE A 33 0.37 -5.32 -0.19
CA ILE A 33 0.25 -5.98 -1.48
C ILE A 33 0.66 -7.44 -1.32
N GLU A 34 -0.34 -8.32 -1.32
CA GLU A 34 -0.16 -9.77 -1.30
C GLU A 34 0.76 -10.25 -2.43
N GLY A 35 1.73 -11.10 -2.11
CA GLY A 35 2.69 -11.65 -3.05
C GLY A 35 3.78 -10.68 -3.54
N MET A 36 3.73 -9.39 -3.19
CA MET A 36 4.79 -8.43 -3.55
C MET A 36 5.99 -8.58 -2.61
N GLY A 37 7.19 -8.65 -3.20
CA GLY A 37 8.45 -8.65 -2.49
C GLY A 37 8.99 -7.23 -2.25
N HIS A 38 10.31 -7.10 -2.25
CA HIS A 38 10.97 -5.79 -2.09
C HIS A 38 10.92 -4.91 -3.34
N ASP A 39 10.90 -5.54 -4.52
CA ASP A 39 10.94 -4.84 -5.79
C ASP A 39 9.53 -4.50 -6.29
N LEU A 40 9.44 -3.52 -7.19
CA LEU A 40 8.20 -3.05 -7.77
C LEU A 40 8.03 -3.57 -9.21
N PRO A 41 7.38 -4.73 -9.42
CA PRO A 41 7.17 -5.28 -10.75
C PRO A 41 6.20 -4.42 -11.57
N ALA A 42 6.43 -4.35 -12.88
CA ALA A 42 5.64 -3.50 -13.78
C ALA A 42 4.13 -3.79 -13.77
N GLN A 43 3.74 -5.02 -13.44
CA GLN A 43 2.34 -5.44 -13.29
C GLN A 43 1.62 -4.69 -12.17
N LEU A 44 2.35 -4.13 -11.19
CA LEU A 44 1.78 -3.35 -10.10
C LEU A 44 1.73 -1.85 -10.40
N ASN A 45 2.31 -1.36 -11.50
CA ASN A 45 2.39 0.06 -11.80
C ASN A 45 1.03 0.75 -11.76
N GLU A 46 0.00 0.17 -12.38
CA GLU A 46 -1.35 0.76 -12.38
C GLU A 46 -1.94 0.85 -10.96
N ARG A 47 -1.75 -0.19 -10.15
CA ARG A 47 -2.20 -0.20 -8.74
C ARG A 47 -1.46 0.85 -7.91
N MET A 48 -0.14 0.96 -8.08
CA MET A 48 0.66 1.97 -7.39
C MET A 48 0.23 3.38 -7.77
N LEU A 49 0.06 3.66 -9.06
CA LEU A 49 -0.38 4.95 -9.56
C LEU A 49 -1.77 5.31 -9.01
N ALA A 50 -2.70 4.36 -8.95
CA ALA A 50 -4.03 4.60 -8.40
C ALA A 50 -3.98 4.96 -6.90
N LEU A 51 -3.18 4.22 -6.10
CA LEU A 51 -2.98 4.49 -4.68
C LEU A 51 -2.34 5.87 -4.44
N ILE A 52 -1.30 6.20 -5.20
CA ILE A 52 -0.58 7.46 -5.09
C ILE A 52 -1.46 8.64 -5.52
N ASP A 53 -2.17 8.53 -6.66
CA ASP A 53 -3.06 9.60 -7.16
C ASP A 53 -4.20 9.87 -6.16
N ALA A 54 -4.85 8.81 -5.65
CA ALA A 54 -5.92 8.96 -4.68
C ALA A 54 -5.40 9.60 -3.37
N HIS A 55 -4.20 9.22 -2.92
CA HIS A 55 -3.56 9.81 -1.74
C HIS A 55 -3.25 11.29 -1.95
N ALA A 56 -2.62 11.64 -3.08
CA ALA A 56 -2.21 13.00 -3.41
C ALA A 56 -3.42 13.95 -3.56
N ARG A 57 -4.55 13.45 -4.06
CA ARG A 57 -5.80 14.23 -4.15
C ARG A 57 -6.56 14.33 -2.82
N GLY A 58 -6.09 13.69 -1.75
CA GLY A 58 -6.77 13.64 -0.46
C GLY A 58 -8.06 12.82 -0.47
N LYS A 59 -8.27 11.96 -1.47
CA LYS A 59 -9.53 11.21 -1.69
C LYS A 59 -9.58 9.84 -1.03
N MET A 60 -8.47 9.34 -0.50
CA MET A 60 -8.50 8.07 0.19
C MET A 60 -9.09 8.28 1.60
N ALA A 61 -10.29 7.77 1.87
CA ALA A 61 -10.92 7.77 3.20
C ALA A 61 -10.30 6.67 4.09
N PHE A 62 -10.30 6.84 5.42
CA PHE A 62 -9.60 5.95 6.36
C PHE A 62 -10.00 4.46 6.27
N ASP A 63 -11.14 4.17 5.63
CA ASP A 63 -11.71 2.83 5.43
C ASP A 63 -11.94 2.47 3.95
N SER A 64 -11.31 3.20 3.01
CA SER A 64 -11.48 2.94 1.58
C SER A 64 -10.30 2.14 1.02
N THR A 65 -10.18 0.87 1.38
CA THR A 65 -9.38 -0.06 0.57
C THR A 65 -9.98 -0.04 -0.84
N PRO A 66 -9.23 0.34 -1.89
CA PRO A 66 -9.75 0.29 -3.24
C PRO A 66 -9.97 -1.19 -3.59
N ARG A 67 -11.22 -1.65 -3.57
CA ARG A 67 -11.56 -2.95 -4.16
C ARG A 67 -11.36 -2.84 -5.66
N LEU A 68 -10.20 -3.25 -6.16
CA LEU A 68 -10.00 -3.35 -7.61
C LEU A 68 -9.48 -4.74 -8.00
N PHE A 69 -10.38 -5.42 -8.72
CA PHE A 69 -10.23 -6.54 -9.62
C PHE A 69 -9.84 -7.90 -9.04
N VAL A 70 -10.86 -8.63 -8.54
CA VAL A 70 -10.92 -10.09 -8.73
C VAL A 70 -11.13 -10.32 -10.22
N LYS A 71 -10.08 -10.74 -10.93
CA LYS A 71 -10.24 -11.33 -12.26
C LYS A 71 -10.96 -12.67 -12.08
N GLN A 72 -12.03 -12.88 -12.85
CA GLN A 72 -12.77 -14.15 -12.97
C GLN A 72 -11.83 -15.32 -13.27
#